data_AF-A0A2I0X5Y6-F1
#
_entry.id   AF-A0A2I0X5Y6-F1
#
_cell.length_a   1.000
_cell.length_b   1.000
_cell.length_c   1.000
_cell.angle_alpha   90.00
_cell.angle_beta   90.00
_cell.angle_gamma   90.00
#
_symmetry.space_group_name_H-M   'P 1'
#
loop_
_entity.id
_entity.type
_entity.pdbx_description
1 polymer ?
#
loop_
_entity_poly.entity_id
_entity_poly.type
_entity_poly.pdbx_seq_one_letter_code
_entity_poly.pdbx_strand_id
1 'polypeptide(L)'
;MPKKSELEMYLDEPKIDRKIELDILHFWKANQYRFPEVSAMARDVLCIPISTVASESAFSNSGRILDQYRSALKHDIVEALVCAKDWLYGDKGEVFLNFYL
;
A
#
# COMPACT_ATOMS: atom_id res chain seq x y z
N MET A 1 -10.50 12.12 -36.24
CA MET A 1 -10.91 12.26 -34.82
C MET A 1 -9.65 12.20 -33.98
N PRO A 2 -9.48 13.06 -32.95
CA PRO A 2 -8.34 12.95 -32.05
C PRO A 2 -8.36 11.57 -31.39
N LYS A 3 -7.18 10.97 -31.24
CA LYS A 3 -7.01 9.70 -30.55
C LYS A 3 -7.30 9.96 -29.06
N LYS A 4 -8.28 9.25 -28.49
CA LYS A 4 -8.57 9.33 -27.06
C LYS A 4 -7.34 8.85 -26.27
N SER A 5 -7.04 9.57 -25.20
CA SER A 5 -6.08 9.14 -24.18
C SER A 5 -6.60 7.91 -23.45
N GLU A 6 -5.69 7.19 -22.81
CA GLU A 6 -6.02 6.02 -21.99
C GLU A 6 -7.00 6.37 -20.87
N LEU A 7 -6.82 7.54 -20.23
CA LEU A 7 -7.72 8.04 -19.20
C LEU A 7 -9.14 8.29 -19.74
N GLU A 8 -9.25 8.92 -20.92
CA GLU A 8 -10.55 9.13 -21.55
C GLU A 8 -11.23 7.81 -21.89
N MET A 9 -10.47 6.82 -22.37
CA MET A 9 -11.00 5.48 -22.63
C MET A 9 -11.53 4.80 -21.36
N TYR A 10 -10.82 4.92 -20.24
CA TYR A 10 -11.27 4.40 -18.94
C TYR A 10 -12.52 5.12 -18.43
N LEU A 11 -12.56 6.46 -18.54
CA LEU A 11 -13.69 7.27 -18.08
C LEU A 11 -14.98 7.04 -18.88
N ASP A 12 -14.86 6.59 -20.13
CA ASP A 12 -15.97 6.20 -20.98
C ASP A 12 -16.51 4.79 -20.67
N GLU A 13 -15.82 3.98 -19.86
CA GLU A 13 -16.30 2.64 -19.53
C GLU A 13 -17.56 2.67 -18.65
N PRO A 14 -18.44 1.66 -18.78
CA PRO A 14 -19.55 1.50 -17.86
C PRO A 14 -19.06 1.43 -16.41
N LYS A 15 -19.69 2.23 -15.54
CA LYS A 15 -19.35 2.23 -14.12
C LYS A 15 -19.73 0.90 -13.48
N ILE A 16 -18.82 0.34 -12.69
CA ILE A 16 -19.07 -0.81 -11.85
C ILE A 16 -20.11 -0.42 -10.79
N ASP A 17 -21.09 -1.30 -10.54
CA ASP A 17 -22.06 -1.08 -9.46
C ASP A 17 -21.35 -1.04 -8.12
N ARG A 18 -21.63 -0.01 -7.32
CA ARG A 18 -21.06 0.20 -5.98
C ARG A 18 -21.48 -0.86 -4.97
N LYS A 19 -22.48 -1.68 -5.29
CA LYS A 19 -22.94 -2.80 -4.45
C LYS A 19 -22.06 -4.03 -4.58
N ILE A 20 -21.18 -4.09 -5.58
CA ILE A 20 -20.28 -5.22 -5.78
C ILE A 20 -19.08 -5.04 -4.85
N GLU A 21 -18.74 -6.10 -4.11
CA GLU A 21 -17.48 -6.16 -3.38
C GLU A 21 -16.34 -6.25 -4.39
N LEU A 22 -15.60 -5.14 -4.53
CA LEU A 22 -14.54 -4.99 -5.51
C LEU A 22 -13.20 -4.91 -4.80
N ASP A 23 -12.34 -5.92 -5.02
CA ASP A 23 -10.92 -5.77 -4.73
C ASP A 23 -10.32 -4.80 -5.75
N ILE A 24 -10.17 -3.54 -5.34
CA ILE A 24 -9.69 -2.46 -6.20
C ILE A 24 -8.24 -2.67 -6.65
N LEU A 25 -7.40 -3.32 -5.84
CA LEU A 25 -6.01 -3.60 -6.22
C LEU A 25 -5.95 -4.71 -7.25
N HIS A 26 -6.75 -5.76 -7.06
CA HIS A 26 -6.88 -6.82 -8.06
C HIS A 26 -7.48 -6.29 -9.37
N PHE A 27 -8.46 -5.39 -9.31
CA PHE A 27 -9.06 -4.75 -10.48
C PHE A 27 -8.00 -4.04 -11.33
N TRP A 28 -7.17 -3.18 -10.74
CA TRP A 28 -6.11 -2.48 -11.48
C TRP A 28 -5.01 -3.43 -11.96
N LYS A 29 -4.68 -4.46 -11.19
CA LYS A 29 -3.75 -5.51 -11.63
C LYS A 29 -4.26 -6.27 -12.86
N ALA A 30 -5.55 -6.58 -12.92
CA ALA A 30 -6.16 -7.26 -14.07
C ALA A 30 -6.25 -6.35 -15.31
N ASN A 31 -6.42 -5.03 -15.11
CA ASN A 31 -6.55 -4.06 -16.19
C ASN A 31 -5.22 -3.44 -16.66
N GLN A 32 -4.08 -3.77 -16.03
CA GLN A 32 -2.76 -3.20 -16.35
C GLN A 32 -2.34 -3.29 -17.83
N TYR A 33 -2.82 -4.29 -18.57
CA TYR A 33 -2.50 -4.44 -19.99
C TYR A 33 -3.41 -3.61 -20.90
N ARG A 34 -4.63 -3.30 -20.44
CA ARG A 34 -5.60 -2.44 -21.15
C ARG A 34 -5.28 -0.97 -20.89
N PHE A 35 -4.89 -0.67 -19.67
CA PHE A 35 -4.64 0.67 -19.16
C PHE A 35 -3.31 0.71 -18.38
N PRO A 36 -2.15 0.63 -19.05
CA PRO A 36 -0.85 0.59 -18.39
C PRO A 36 -0.53 1.85 -17.56
N GLU A 37 -0.75 3.05 -18.10
CA GLU A 37 -0.42 4.30 -17.41
C GLU A 37 -1.41 4.59 -16.28
N VAL A 38 -2.70 4.39 -16.52
CA VAL A 38 -3.75 4.60 -15.51
C VAL A 38 -3.65 3.57 -14.40
N SER A 39 -3.35 2.31 -14.70
CA SER A 39 -3.17 1.28 -13.65
C SER A 39 -1.92 1.55 -12.81
N ALA A 40 -0.84 2.08 -13.40
CA ALA A 40 0.33 2.52 -12.66
C ALA A 40 0.00 3.68 -11.72
N MET A 41 -0.66 4.73 -12.21
CA MET A 41 -1.10 5.86 -11.38
C MET A 41 -2.06 5.41 -10.27
N ALA A 42 -3.01 4.54 -10.59
CA ALA A 42 -3.99 4.05 -9.62
C ALA A 42 -3.30 3.25 -8.50
N ARG A 43 -2.33 2.40 -8.83
CA ARG A 43 -1.52 1.71 -7.82
C ARG A 43 -0.79 2.70 -6.92
N ASP A 44 -0.13 3.70 -7.50
CA ASP A 44 0.65 4.67 -6.73
C ASP A 44 -0.23 5.49 -5.78
N VAL A 45 -1.46 5.84 -6.20
CA VAL A 45 -2.44 6.55 -5.36
C VAL A 45 -3.04 5.64 -4.29
N LEU A 46 -3.40 4.39 -4.63
CA LEU A 46 -4.07 3.46 -3.73
C LEU A 46 -3.13 2.83 -2.70
N CYS A 47 -1.82 2.82 -2.95
CA CYS A 47 -0.81 2.36 -1.99
C CYS A 47 -0.55 3.37 -0.86
N ILE A 48 -1.10 4.59 -0.94
CA ILE A 48 -0.94 5.59 0.12
C ILE A 48 -1.83 5.21 1.31
N PRO A 49 -1.26 4.99 2.51
CA PRO A 49 -2.05 4.72 3.70
C PRO A 49 -2.98 5.89 4.02
N ILE A 50 -4.29 5.63 4.12
CA ILE A 50 -5.33 6.67 4.34
C ILE A 50 -5.30 7.22 5.78
N SER A 51 -4.62 6.54 6.71
CA SER A 51 -4.62 6.89 8.14
C SER A 51 -3.22 6.87 8.73
N THR A 52 -2.98 7.76 9.69
CA THR A 52 -1.79 7.77 10.55
C THR A 52 -1.77 6.59 11.52
N VAL A 53 -2.91 5.91 11.71
CA VAL A 53 -3.06 4.76 12.61
C VAL A 53 -2.15 3.61 12.20
N ALA A 54 -1.95 3.39 10.89
CA ALA A 54 -1.01 2.39 10.38
C ALA A 54 0.46 2.71 10.74
N SER A 55 0.81 3.99 10.84
CA SER A 55 2.12 4.41 11.33
C SER A 55 2.22 4.20 12.84
N GLU A 56 1.20 4.60 13.61
CA GLU A 56 1.17 4.43 15.06
C GLU A 56 1.23 2.95 15.49
N SER A 57 0.58 2.06 14.76
CA SER A 57 0.65 0.61 15.00
C SER A 57 2.02 0.03 14.63
N ALA A 58 2.65 0.51 13.55
CA ALA A 58 4.04 0.16 13.22
C ALA A 58 5.01 0.63 14.32
N PHE A 59 4.82 1.83 14.87
CA PHE A 59 5.58 2.36 16.01
C PHE A 59 5.28 1.61 17.32
N SER A 60 4.04 1.21 17.57
CA SER A 60 3.68 0.45 18.76
C SER A 60 4.31 -0.95 18.74
N ASN A 61 4.31 -1.62 17.58
CA ASN A 61 5.01 -2.89 17.40
C ASN A 61 6.53 -2.73 17.46
N SER A 62 7.10 -1.62 16.99
CA SER A 62 8.54 -1.36 17.16
C SER A 62 8.91 -1.10 18.63
N GLY A 63 8.00 -0.53 19.43
CA GLY A 63 8.14 -0.39 20.88
C GLY A 63 8.28 -1.73 21.62
N ARG A 64 7.72 -2.83 21.09
CA ARG A 64 7.91 -4.19 21.64
C ARG A 64 9.23 -4.86 21.20
N ILE A 65 9.87 -4.33 20.16
CA ILE A 65 11.17 -4.81 19.65
C ILE A 65 12.34 -4.11 20.37
N LEU A 66 12.08 -2.91 20.90
CA LEU A 66 12.96 -2.17 21.80
C LEU A 66 12.77 -2.65 23.26
N ASP A 67 13.26 -3.85 23.58
CA ASP A 67 13.46 -4.23 24.98
C ASP A 67 14.52 -3.30 25.62
N GLN A 68 14.52 -3.15 26.95
CA GLN A 68 15.40 -2.25 27.71
C GLN A 68 16.89 -2.40 27.36
N TYR A 69 17.30 -3.54 26.81
CA TYR A 69 18.64 -3.84 26.34
C TYR A 69 19.07 -3.09 25.06
N ARG A 70 18.11 -2.58 24.25
CA ARG A 70 18.37 -1.83 23.00
C ARG A 70 18.15 -0.33 23.11
N SER A 71 17.76 0.18 24.27
CA SER A 71 17.65 1.61 24.59
C SER A 71 18.95 2.42 24.38
N ALA A 72 20.08 1.73 24.27
CA ALA A 72 21.40 2.31 24.03
C ALA A 72 21.81 2.35 22.54
N LEU A 73 20.98 1.85 21.63
CA LEU A 73 21.24 1.93 20.19
C LEU A 73 20.96 3.35 19.68
N LYS A 74 21.81 3.81 18.77
CA LYS A 74 21.58 5.07 18.06
C LYS A 74 20.37 4.93 17.12
N HIS A 75 19.68 6.05 16.88
CA HIS A 75 18.43 6.10 16.12
C HIS A 75 18.55 5.51 14.71
N ASP A 76 19.70 5.71 14.05
CA ASP A 76 20.04 5.14 12.73
C ASP A 76 20.06 3.61 12.72
N ILE A 77 20.58 2.98 13.78
CA ILE A 77 20.60 1.51 13.90
C ILE A 77 19.20 0.95 14.17
N VAL A 78 18.40 1.67 14.96
CA VAL A 78 17.00 1.29 15.23
C VAL A 78 16.17 1.37 13.95
N GLU A 79 16.31 2.44 13.17
CA GLU A 79 15.67 2.60 11.87
C GLU A 79 16.07 1.48 10.90
N ALA A 80 17.37 1.22 10.74
CA ALA A 80 17.86 0.16 9.87
C ALA A 80 17.32 -1.23 10.26
N LEU A 81 17.20 -1.50 11.57
CA LEU A 81 16.65 -2.77 12.07
C LEU A 81 15.15 -2.89 11.78
N VAL A 82 14.37 -1.83 12.01
CA VAL A 82 12.93 -1.82 11.72
C VAL A 82 12.69 -2.00 10.23
N CYS A 83 13.38 -1.22 9.39
CA CYS A 83 13.30 -1.35 7.93
C CYS A 83 13.71 -2.73 7.44
N ALA A 84 14.80 -3.31 7.96
CA ALA A 84 15.25 -4.64 7.56
C ALA A 84 14.24 -5.72 7.96
N LYS A 85 13.63 -5.61 9.16
CA LYS A 85 12.58 -6.53 9.61
C LYS A 85 11.35 -6.41 8.70
N ASP A 86 10.89 -5.19 8.43
CA ASP A 86 9.72 -4.96 7.59
C ASP A 86 9.97 -5.43 6.15
N TRP A 87 11.18 -5.29 5.61
CA TRP A 87 11.56 -5.88 4.32
C TRP A 87 11.51 -7.42 4.35
N LEU A 88 12.14 -8.04 5.36
CA LEU A 88 12.25 -9.50 5.45
C LEU A 88 10.91 -10.20 5.69
N TYR A 89 9.96 -9.54 6.35
CA TYR A 89 8.69 -10.13 6.76
C TYR A 89 7.45 -9.47 6.16
N GLY A 90 7.60 -8.37 5.41
CA GLY A 90 6.50 -7.57 4.83
C GLY A 90 5.85 -8.15 3.58
N ASP A 91 6.37 -9.25 3.02
CA ASP A 91 5.85 -9.89 1.80
C ASP A 91 4.59 -10.73 2.02
N LYS A 92 4.20 -10.95 3.29
CA LYS A 92 2.87 -11.48 3.61
C LYS A 92 1.96 -10.27 3.75
N GLY A 93 0.99 -10.11 2.85
CA GLY A 93 -0.06 -9.07 2.89
C GLY A 93 -0.85 -8.96 4.21
N GLU A 94 -0.51 -9.76 5.22
CA GLU A 94 -0.93 -9.62 6.61
C GLU A 94 -0.44 -8.35 7.30
N VAL A 95 0.68 -7.73 6.90
CA VAL A 95 1.14 -6.49 7.58
C VAL A 95 0.21 -5.31 7.22
N PHE A 96 -0.19 -5.19 5.96
CA PHE A 96 -1.17 -4.18 5.54
C PHE A 96 -2.56 -4.46 6.11
N LEU A 97 -2.95 -5.72 6.30
CA LEU A 97 -4.26 -6.07 6.88
C LEU A 97 -4.31 -5.94 8.41
N ASN A 98 -3.24 -6.29 9.15
CA ASN A 98 -3.20 -6.16 10.62
C ASN A 98 -3.09 -4.71 11.12
N PHE A 99 -2.89 -3.74 10.22
CA PHE A 99 -2.85 -2.32 10.56
C PHE A 99 -4.12 -1.55 10.16
N TYR A 100 -5.03 -2.20 9.42
CA TYR A 100 -6.26 -1.60 8.91
C TYR A 100 -7.55 -2.36 9.30
N LEU A 101 -7.43 -3.48 10.03
CA LEU A 101 -8.51 -4.21 10.71
C LEU A 101 -8.13 -4.43 12.18
#